data_AF-A0A5B7W400-F1
#
_entry.id   AF-A0A5B7W400-F1
#
_cell.length_a   1.000
_cell.length_b   1.000
_cell.length_c   1.000
_cell.angle_alpha   90.00
_cell.angle_beta   90.00
_cell.angle_gamma   90.00
#
_symmetry.space_group_name_H-M   'P 1'
#
loop_
_entity.id
_entity.type
_entity.pdbx_description
1 polymer ?
#
loop_
_entity_poly.entity_id
_entity_poly.type
_entity_poly.pdbx_seq_one_letter_code
_entity_poly.pdbx_strand_id
1 'polypeptide(L)'
;MNWTWFHKLGSPKWFYGISGKLLPWLGVAALLLIGVGVVWGLAFAPPDYQQGNSFRIIYIHVPAAMLAQSIYVMLAVCGIVGLVWKMKLADVALQCAAPVGAWMTAVALVTGAIWGKPTWGSWWVWDARLTSMLILLFLYFGLIALGNAISNRDSAAKACAVLAIVGVINIPIIKYSVEWWNTLHQGATFTLTEKPAMPAEMWLPLLLTVLGFYCFFGAVLLLRMRLEVLKREARASWVKAEVQNSLEAAR
;
A
#
# COMPACT_ATOMS: atom_id res chain seq x y z
N MET A 1 -28.47 1.62 -19.55
CA MET A 1 -27.87 1.77 -18.20
C MET A 1 -26.77 2.81 -18.30
N ASN A 2 -26.99 4.02 -17.76
CA ASN A 2 -26.11 5.17 -17.99
C ASN A 2 -24.86 5.07 -17.10
N TRP A 3 -23.71 4.74 -17.70
CA TRP A 3 -22.39 4.64 -17.02
C TRP A 3 -21.76 6.02 -16.73
N THR A 4 -22.55 7.10 -16.68
CA THR A 4 -22.06 8.47 -16.57
C THR A 4 -21.28 8.73 -15.27
N TRP A 5 -21.65 8.09 -14.16
CA TRP A 5 -20.90 8.15 -12.90
C TRP A 5 -19.51 7.51 -13.01
N PHE A 6 -19.41 6.37 -13.72
CA PHE A 6 -18.14 5.67 -13.93
C PHE A 6 -17.18 6.47 -14.83
N HIS A 7 -17.70 7.15 -15.86
CA HIS A 7 -16.90 8.05 -16.68
C HIS A 7 -16.46 9.33 -15.93
N LYS A 8 -17.26 9.83 -14.98
CA LYS A 8 -16.86 10.96 -14.11
C LYS A 8 -15.71 10.59 -13.18
N LEU A 9 -15.68 9.37 -12.65
CA LEU A 9 -14.55 8.83 -11.87
C LEU A 9 -13.26 8.72 -12.71
N GLY A 10 -13.39 8.55 -14.02
CA GLY A 10 -12.27 8.57 -14.96
C GLY A 10 -11.77 9.98 -15.34
N SER A 11 -12.47 11.05 -14.95
CA SER A 11 -12.12 12.43 -15.32
C SER A 11 -10.97 12.97 -14.44
N PRO A 12 -9.82 13.37 -15.03
CA PRO A 12 -8.70 13.91 -14.27
C PRO A 12 -9.04 15.17 -13.48
N LYS A 13 -9.86 16.08 -14.05
CA LYS A 13 -10.30 17.31 -13.38
C LYS A 13 -11.16 17.01 -12.15
N TRP A 14 -12.10 16.07 -12.26
CA TRP A 14 -12.99 15.73 -11.15
C TRP A 14 -12.25 15.00 -10.04
N PHE A 15 -11.39 14.04 -10.40
CA PHE A 15 -10.46 13.41 -9.48
C PHE A 15 -9.58 14.44 -8.75
N TYR A 16 -9.03 15.42 -9.48
CA TYR A 16 -8.22 16.47 -8.88
C TYR A 16 -9.02 17.33 -7.89
N GLY A 17 -10.28 17.68 -8.18
CA GLY A 17 -11.12 18.41 -7.23
C GLY A 17 -11.40 17.64 -5.93
N ILE A 18 -11.74 16.35 -6.03
CA ILE A 18 -12.09 15.53 -4.86
C ILE A 18 -10.88 15.14 -4.03
N SER A 19 -9.80 14.73 -4.69
CA SER A 19 -8.57 14.34 -4.01
C SER A 19 -8.01 15.47 -3.16
N GLY A 20 -8.13 16.74 -3.60
CA GLY A 20 -7.70 17.89 -2.82
C GLY A 20 -8.47 18.08 -1.51
N LYS A 21 -9.77 17.75 -1.51
CA LYS A 21 -10.62 17.81 -0.30
C LYS A 21 -10.35 16.66 0.65
N LEU A 22 -10.09 15.44 0.13
CA LEU A 22 -9.85 14.25 0.94
C LEU A 22 -8.46 14.20 1.57
N LEU A 23 -7.45 14.73 0.87
CA LEU A 23 -6.05 14.67 1.28
C LEU A 23 -5.76 15.20 2.71
N PRO A 24 -6.25 16.37 3.15
CA PRO A 24 -5.97 16.85 4.51
C PRO A 24 -6.58 15.93 5.58
N TRP A 25 -7.79 15.41 5.35
CA TRP A 25 -8.44 14.49 6.29
C TRP A 25 -7.69 13.17 6.41
N LEU A 26 -7.25 12.60 5.28
CA LEU A 26 -6.42 11.39 5.30
C LEU A 26 -5.07 11.63 5.97
N GLY A 27 -4.45 12.80 5.75
CA GLY A 27 -3.19 13.17 6.40
C GLY A 27 -3.33 13.30 7.92
N VAL A 28 -4.35 14.00 8.40
CA VAL A 28 -4.63 14.15 9.84
C VAL A 28 -4.99 12.80 10.46
N ALA A 29 -5.87 12.02 9.82
CA ALA A 29 -6.23 10.69 10.29
C ALA A 29 -5.01 9.76 10.36
N ALA A 30 -4.14 9.77 9.34
CA ALA A 30 -2.90 9.01 9.34
C ALA A 30 -2.00 9.38 10.53
N LEU A 31 -1.77 10.68 10.75
CA LEU A 31 -0.91 11.16 11.83
C LEU A 31 -1.47 10.77 13.21
N LEU A 32 -2.77 10.95 13.44
CA LEU A 32 -3.40 10.60 14.71
C LEU A 32 -3.42 9.09 14.94
N LEU A 33 -3.86 8.30 13.96
CA LEU A 33 -3.99 6.84 14.09
C LEU A 33 -2.63 6.15 14.24
N ILE A 34 -1.63 6.56 13.44
CA ILE A 34 -0.27 6.02 13.58
C ILE A 34 0.33 6.49 14.90
N GLY A 35 0.24 7.77 15.24
CA GLY A 35 0.81 8.32 16.47
C GLY A 35 0.24 7.64 17.71
N VAL A 36 -1.08 7.57 17.83
CA VAL A 36 -1.74 6.91 18.96
C VAL A 36 -1.46 5.41 18.97
N GLY A 37 -1.61 4.72 17.82
CA GLY A 37 -1.43 3.27 17.75
C GLY A 37 0.00 2.84 18.07
N VAL A 38 1.00 3.55 17.55
CA VAL A 38 2.43 3.26 17.81
C VAL A 38 2.79 3.58 19.25
N VAL A 39 2.40 4.75 19.78
CA VAL A 39 2.71 5.09 21.18
C VAL A 39 2.04 4.12 22.15
N TRP A 40 0.76 3.81 21.93
CA TRP A 40 0.03 2.84 22.74
C TRP A 40 0.70 1.46 22.66
N GLY A 41 0.92 0.94 21.46
CA GLY A 41 1.51 -0.39 21.27
C GLY A 41 2.93 -0.51 21.82
N LEU A 42 3.81 0.46 21.52
CA LEU A 42 5.21 0.40 21.90
C LEU A 42 5.45 0.72 23.38
N ALA A 43 4.70 1.63 23.99
CA ALA A 43 4.94 2.04 25.38
C ALA A 43 4.03 1.33 26.39
N PHE A 44 2.78 1.02 26.04
CA PHE A 44 1.76 0.65 27.03
C PHE A 44 1.18 -0.77 26.87
N ALA A 45 1.28 -1.40 25.69
CA ALA A 45 0.81 -2.78 25.53
C ALA A 45 1.53 -3.72 26.51
N PRO A 46 0.84 -4.71 27.12
CA PRO A 46 1.51 -5.70 27.98
C PRO A 46 2.47 -6.55 27.15
N PRO A 47 3.57 -7.06 27.74
CA PRO A 47 4.47 -7.96 27.04
C PRO A 47 3.76 -9.27 26.66
N ASP A 48 4.12 -9.84 25.51
CA ASP A 48 3.61 -11.15 25.09
C ASP A 48 4.15 -12.26 25.99
N TYR A 49 3.33 -13.29 26.25
CA TYR A 49 3.70 -14.39 27.15
C TYR A 49 4.93 -15.18 26.66
N GLN A 50 5.10 -15.34 25.34
CA GLN A 50 6.24 -16.09 24.77
C GLN A 50 7.37 -15.15 24.31
N GLN A 51 7.02 -14.04 23.67
CA GLN A 51 7.99 -13.15 23.01
C GLN A 51 8.43 -11.96 23.87
N GLY A 52 7.82 -11.76 25.04
CA GLY A 52 8.09 -10.62 25.91
C GLY A 52 7.90 -9.29 25.18
N ASN A 53 8.86 -8.37 25.30
CA ASN A 53 8.82 -7.08 24.62
C ASN A 53 9.17 -7.14 23.12
N SER A 54 9.71 -8.26 22.62
CA SER A 54 10.04 -8.42 21.20
C SER A 54 8.80 -8.27 20.31
N PHE A 55 7.64 -8.74 20.78
CA PHE A 55 6.38 -8.71 20.02
C PHE A 55 5.98 -7.30 19.57
N ARG A 56 6.37 -6.24 20.31
CA ARG A 56 5.92 -4.86 20.08
C ARG A 56 6.25 -4.35 18.68
N ILE A 57 7.23 -4.94 17.99
CA ILE A 57 7.53 -4.62 16.58
C ILE A 57 6.35 -4.90 15.64
N ILE A 58 5.38 -5.73 16.05
CA ILE A 58 4.14 -6.03 15.32
C ILE A 58 3.39 -4.76 14.90
N TYR A 59 3.42 -3.71 15.74
CA TYR A 59 2.74 -2.42 15.48
C TYR A 59 3.32 -1.62 14.31
N ILE A 60 4.46 -2.06 13.78
CA ILE A 60 5.07 -1.50 12.57
C ILE A 60 5.11 -2.56 11.47
N HIS A 61 5.56 -3.78 11.82
CA HIS A 61 5.76 -4.87 10.86
C HIS A 61 4.45 -5.30 10.18
N VAL A 62 3.40 -5.59 10.97
CA VAL A 62 2.14 -6.13 10.42
C VAL A 62 1.41 -5.11 9.55
N PRO A 63 1.23 -3.84 9.96
CA PRO A 63 0.67 -2.82 9.09
C PRO A 63 1.43 -2.67 7.76
N ALA A 64 2.77 -2.69 7.79
CA ALA A 64 3.59 -2.62 6.59
C ALA A 64 3.40 -3.86 5.69
N ALA A 65 3.43 -5.07 6.25
CA ALA A 65 3.28 -6.32 5.50
C ALA A 65 1.87 -6.46 4.89
N MET A 66 0.82 -6.08 5.62
CA MET A 66 -0.55 -6.06 5.12
C MET A 66 -0.72 -5.04 4.00
N LEU A 67 -0.23 -3.82 4.22
CA LEU A 67 -0.36 -2.75 3.24
C LEU A 67 0.42 -3.06 1.95
N ALA A 68 1.62 -3.63 2.05
CA ALA A 68 2.38 -4.12 0.89
C ALA A 68 1.55 -5.08 0.03
N GLN A 69 0.94 -6.11 0.62
CA GLN A 69 0.12 -7.06 -0.14
C GLN A 69 -1.12 -6.40 -0.73
N SER A 70 -1.82 -5.57 0.04
CA SER A 70 -3.03 -4.86 -0.41
C SER A 70 -2.75 -3.89 -1.55
N ILE A 71 -1.62 -3.17 -1.52
CA ILE A 71 -1.22 -2.30 -2.63
C ILE A 71 -1.02 -3.14 -3.89
N TYR A 72 -0.40 -4.32 -3.81
CA TYR A 72 -0.18 -5.15 -5.00
C TYR A 72 -1.50 -5.65 -5.59
N VAL A 73 -2.46 -6.05 -4.75
CA VAL A 73 -3.83 -6.36 -5.19
C VAL A 73 -4.46 -5.14 -5.87
N MET A 74 -4.31 -3.94 -5.31
CA MET A 74 -4.78 -2.71 -5.93
C MET A 74 -4.12 -2.48 -7.31
N LEU A 75 -2.83 -2.74 -7.47
CA LEU A 75 -2.14 -2.64 -8.77
C LEU A 75 -2.77 -3.58 -9.81
N ALA A 76 -3.06 -4.83 -9.42
CA ALA A 76 -3.70 -5.79 -10.30
C ALA A 76 -5.11 -5.33 -10.70
N VAL A 77 -5.91 -4.84 -9.75
CA VAL A 77 -7.23 -4.25 -10.03
C VAL A 77 -7.10 -3.05 -10.97
N CYS A 78 -6.18 -2.13 -10.72
CA CYS A 78 -5.91 -1.01 -11.62
C CYS A 78 -5.46 -1.47 -13.01
N GLY A 79 -4.67 -2.55 -13.10
CA GLY A 79 -4.27 -3.16 -14.36
C GLY A 79 -5.47 -3.67 -15.16
N ILE A 80 -6.38 -4.41 -14.51
CA ILE A 80 -7.62 -4.90 -15.13
C ILE A 80 -8.48 -3.71 -15.57
N VAL A 81 -8.66 -2.72 -14.68
CA VAL A 81 -9.45 -1.52 -14.97
C VAL A 81 -8.89 -0.76 -16.18
N GLY A 82 -7.56 -0.62 -16.24
CA GLY A 82 -6.85 0.03 -17.34
C GLY A 82 -6.94 -0.72 -18.67
N LEU A 83 -6.87 -2.06 -18.66
CA LEU A 83 -6.92 -2.87 -19.88
C LEU A 83 -8.34 -3.01 -20.43
N VAL A 84 -9.32 -3.30 -19.56
CA VAL A 84 -10.71 -3.59 -19.96
C VAL A 84 -11.48 -2.31 -20.26
N TRP A 85 -11.43 -1.33 -19.35
CA TRP A 85 -12.20 -0.09 -19.47
C TRP A 85 -11.40 1.09 -20.03
N LYS A 86 -10.10 0.91 -20.32
CA LYS A 86 -9.24 1.95 -20.90
C LYS A 86 -9.22 3.25 -20.08
N MET A 87 -9.35 3.13 -18.75
CA MET A 87 -9.35 4.28 -17.84
C MET A 87 -7.92 4.77 -17.56
N LYS A 88 -7.58 5.95 -18.09
CA LYS A 88 -6.24 6.54 -17.92
C LYS A 88 -5.83 6.77 -16.46
N LEU A 89 -6.78 7.04 -15.57
CA LEU A 89 -6.50 7.22 -14.14
C LEU A 89 -6.08 5.91 -13.45
N ALA A 90 -6.48 4.75 -13.97
CA ALA A 90 -6.07 3.47 -13.40
C ALA A 90 -4.57 3.22 -13.60
N ASP A 91 -4.03 3.58 -14.78
CA ASP A 91 -2.59 3.57 -15.04
C ASP A 91 -1.84 4.56 -14.13
N VAL A 92 -2.37 5.77 -13.94
CA VAL A 92 -1.80 6.76 -13.00
C VAL A 92 -1.72 6.18 -11.58
N ALA A 93 -2.81 5.56 -11.11
CA ALA A 93 -2.86 4.95 -9.78
C ALA A 93 -1.83 3.83 -9.64
N LEU A 94 -1.74 2.94 -10.64
CA LEU A 94 -0.79 1.82 -10.66
C LEU A 94 0.66 2.34 -10.54
N GLN A 95 1.06 3.27 -11.41
CA GLN A 95 2.42 3.82 -11.41
C GLN A 95 2.74 4.59 -10.12
N CYS A 96 1.77 5.35 -9.60
CA CYS A 96 1.97 6.14 -8.38
C CYS A 96 2.06 5.28 -7.12
N ALA A 97 1.34 4.15 -7.08
CA ALA A 97 1.28 3.27 -5.92
C ALA A 97 2.44 2.27 -5.84
N ALA A 98 2.99 1.82 -6.97
CA ALA A 98 4.04 0.80 -6.99
C ALA A 98 5.27 1.16 -6.12
N PRO A 99 5.82 2.39 -6.15
CA PRO A 99 6.92 2.77 -5.25
C PRO A 99 6.55 2.73 -3.76
N VAL A 100 5.31 3.05 -3.41
CA VAL A 100 4.86 3.00 -2.01
C VAL A 100 4.77 1.55 -1.54
N GLY A 101 4.22 0.68 -2.38
CA GLY A 101 4.20 -0.76 -2.12
C GLY A 101 5.60 -1.35 -1.94
N ALA A 102 6.56 -0.98 -2.80
CA ALA A 102 7.96 -1.39 -2.67
C ALA A 102 8.56 -1.01 -1.31
N TRP A 103 8.33 0.23 -0.86
CA TRP A 103 8.78 0.70 0.46
C TRP A 103 8.12 -0.08 1.59
N MET A 104 6.81 -0.36 1.51
CA MET A 104 6.12 -1.16 2.53
C MET A 104 6.65 -2.60 2.58
N THR A 105 6.94 -3.21 1.43
CA THR A 105 7.58 -4.53 1.39
C THR A 105 8.98 -4.51 2.00
N ALA A 106 9.79 -3.50 1.68
CA ALA A 106 11.13 -3.35 2.25
C ALA A 106 11.09 -3.16 3.77
N VAL A 107 10.19 -2.30 4.28
CA VAL A 107 9.96 -2.12 5.71
C VAL A 107 9.52 -3.42 6.36
N ALA A 108 8.60 -4.17 5.75
CA ALA A 108 8.15 -5.47 6.24
C ALA A 108 9.30 -6.50 6.32
N LEU A 109 10.15 -6.58 5.29
CA LEU A 109 11.30 -7.49 5.28
C LEU A 109 12.33 -7.13 6.36
N VAL A 110 12.67 -5.84 6.49
CA VAL A 110 13.66 -5.37 7.48
C VAL A 110 13.13 -5.56 8.89
N THR A 111 11.91 -5.11 9.18
CA THR A 111 11.29 -5.27 10.50
C THR A 111 11.03 -6.75 10.83
N GLY A 112 10.71 -7.57 9.82
CA GLY A 112 10.55 -9.01 9.97
C GLY A 112 11.87 -9.70 10.35
N ALA A 113 12.98 -9.33 9.72
CA ALA A 113 14.31 -9.83 10.07
C ALA A 113 14.71 -9.44 11.50
N ILE A 114 14.45 -8.18 11.88
CA ILE A 114 14.68 -7.67 13.25
C ILE A 114 13.85 -8.45 14.27
N TRP A 115 12.60 -8.76 13.94
CA TRP A 115 11.73 -9.54 14.81
C TRP A 115 12.15 -11.02 14.89
N GLY A 116 12.60 -11.60 13.77
CA GLY A 116 13.00 -12.99 13.69
C GLY A 116 14.21 -13.33 14.56
N LYS A 117 15.16 -12.40 14.71
CA LYS A 117 16.39 -12.65 15.48
C LYS A 117 16.13 -13.02 16.95
N PRO A 118 15.39 -12.24 17.75
CA PRO A 118 15.06 -12.60 19.13
C PRO A 118 14.01 -13.71 19.24
N THR A 119 13.11 -13.86 18.28
CA THR A 119 11.99 -14.82 18.36
C THR A 119 12.40 -16.24 17.92
N TRP A 120 13.25 -16.37 16.91
CA TRP A 120 13.64 -17.65 16.28
C TRP A 120 15.16 -17.83 16.13
N GLY A 121 15.97 -16.90 16.64
CA GLY A 121 17.43 -17.01 16.60
C GLY A 121 18.10 -16.63 15.28
N SER A 122 17.33 -16.34 14.22
CA SER A 122 17.85 -16.01 12.88
C SER A 122 17.22 -14.74 12.30
N TRP A 123 18.02 -13.96 11.55
CA TRP A 123 17.56 -12.80 10.79
C TRP A 123 16.85 -13.18 9.49
N TRP A 124 17.19 -14.35 8.93
CA TRP A 124 16.65 -14.82 7.66
C TRP A 124 16.65 -16.35 7.62
N VAL A 125 15.58 -16.89 7.07
CA VAL A 125 15.51 -18.28 6.62
C VAL A 125 14.85 -18.29 5.24
N TRP A 126 15.21 -19.25 4.41
CA TRP A 126 14.63 -19.40 3.07
C TRP A 126 13.29 -20.15 3.13
N ASP A 127 12.37 -19.69 3.99
CA ASP A 127 11.03 -20.25 4.07
C ASP A 127 10.11 -19.67 2.96
N ALA A 128 8.95 -20.29 2.79
CA ALA A 128 8.00 -19.89 1.75
C ALA A 128 7.48 -18.45 1.93
N ARG A 129 7.36 -17.96 3.18
CA ARG A 129 6.81 -16.62 3.46
C ARG A 129 7.82 -15.52 3.16
N LEU A 130 9.03 -15.64 3.72
CA LEU A 130 10.10 -14.67 3.53
C LEU A 130 10.51 -14.62 2.06
N THR A 131 10.64 -15.78 1.42
CA THR A 131 10.97 -15.85 -0.01
C THR A 131 9.89 -15.21 -0.87
N SER A 132 8.60 -15.48 -0.63
CA SER A 132 7.51 -14.85 -1.39
C SER A 132 7.35 -13.35 -1.12
N MET A 133 7.65 -12.88 0.08
CA MET A 133 7.74 -11.44 0.39
C MET A 133 8.93 -10.77 -0.30
N LEU A 134 10.08 -11.44 -0.43
CA LEU A 134 11.21 -10.94 -1.22
C LEU A 134 10.87 -10.89 -2.72
N ILE A 135 10.21 -11.93 -3.24
CA ILE A 135 9.68 -11.93 -4.61
C ILE A 135 8.72 -10.78 -4.81
N LEU A 136 7.85 -10.47 -3.84
CA LEU A 136 6.95 -9.31 -3.90
C LEU A 136 7.72 -7.99 -4.08
N LEU A 137 8.84 -7.82 -3.37
CA LEU A 137 9.70 -6.63 -3.53
C LEU A 137 10.27 -6.54 -4.96
N PHE A 138 10.75 -7.66 -5.50
CA PHE A 138 11.25 -7.71 -6.87
C PHE A 138 10.15 -7.50 -7.91
N LEU A 139 8.94 -7.97 -7.67
CA LEU A 139 7.79 -7.68 -8.52
C LEU A 139 7.48 -6.18 -8.55
N TYR A 140 7.55 -5.49 -7.40
CA TYR A 140 7.44 -4.03 -7.37
C TYR A 140 8.56 -3.34 -8.13
N PHE A 141 9.81 -3.75 -7.96
CA PHE A 141 10.93 -3.20 -8.73
C PHE A 141 10.77 -3.47 -10.22
N GLY A 142 10.29 -4.65 -10.61
CA GLY A 142 9.97 -4.99 -11.99
C GLY A 142 8.93 -4.04 -12.58
N LEU A 143 7.84 -3.75 -11.85
CA LEU A 143 6.82 -2.79 -12.29
C LEU A 143 7.37 -1.38 -12.44
N ILE A 144 8.18 -0.91 -11.48
CA ILE A 144 8.79 0.42 -11.52
C ILE A 144 9.79 0.52 -12.69
N ALA A 145 10.65 -0.49 -12.86
CA ALA A 145 11.61 -0.53 -13.95
C ALA A 145 10.92 -0.57 -15.31
N LEU A 146 9.92 -1.44 -15.48
CA LEU A 146 9.18 -1.60 -16.73
C LEU A 146 8.44 -0.32 -17.12
N GLY A 147 7.82 0.36 -16.15
CA GLY A 147 7.13 1.63 -16.37
C GLY A 147 8.06 2.77 -16.80
N ASN A 148 9.32 2.75 -16.35
CA ASN A 148 10.31 3.77 -16.72
C ASN A 148 11.11 3.42 -17.98
N ALA A 149 11.25 2.14 -18.31
CA ALA A 149 12.03 1.68 -19.46
C ALA A 149 11.34 1.90 -20.82
N ILE A 150 10.00 1.99 -20.83
CA ILE A 150 9.21 2.13 -22.06
C ILE A 150 8.81 3.59 -22.29
N SER A 151 9.31 4.21 -23.35
CA SER A 151 9.03 5.62 -23.68
C SER A 151 7.57 5.88 -24.08
N ASN A 152 6.95 4.93 -24.80
CA ASN A 152 5.54 5.05 -25.15
C ASN A 152 4.66 4.75 -23.93
N ARG A 153 3.96 5.77 -23.44
CA ARG A 153 3.15 5.68 -22.22
C ARG A 153 2.05 4.63 -22.27
N ASP A 154 1.38 4.47 -23.42
CA ASP A 154 0.30 3.49 -23.55
C ASP A 154 0.85 2.05 -23.57
N SER A 155 1.99 1.84 -24.22
CA SER A 155 2.71 0.56 -24.17
C SER A 155 3.22 0.24 -22.77
N ALA A 156 3.79 1.23 -22.08
CA ALA A 156 4.26 1.11 -20.70
C ALA A 156 3.11 0.72 -19.75
N ALA A 157 1.97 1.41 -19.86
CA ALA A 157 0.77 1.15 -19.07
C ALA A 157 0.27 -0.29 -19.27
N LYS A 158 0.19 -0.76 -20.52
CA LYS A 158 -0.23 -2.14 -20.82
C LYS A 158 0.73 -3.17 -20.26
N ALA A 159 2.03 -2.97 -20.44
CA ALA A 159 3.05 -3.88 -19.94
C ALA A 159 3.02 -3.99 -18.41
N CYS A 160 2.93 -2.84 -17.72
CA CYS A 160 2.79 -2.80 -16.26
C CYS A 160 1.48 -3.44 -15.79
N ALA A 161 0.37 -3.22 -16.48
CA ALA A 161 -0.91 -3.83 -16.14
C ALA A 161 -0.85 -5.37 -16.22
N VAL A 162 -0.27 -5.92 -17.29
CA VAL A 162 -0.11 -7.37 -17.44
C VAL A 162 0.78 -7.94 -16.32
N LEU A 163 1.92 -7.30 -16.04
CA LEU A 163 2.82 -7.74 -14.97
C LEU A 163 2.15 -7.70 -13.59
N ALA A 164 1.35 -6.66 -13.30
CA ALA A 164 0.63 -6.54 -12.04
C ALA A 164 -0.44 -7.64 -11.89
N ILE A 165 -1.19 -7.93 -12.95
CA ILE A 165 -2.21 -8.98 -12.96
C ILE A 165 -1.59 -10.35 -12.74
N VAL A 166 -0.51 -10.67 -13.45
CA VAL A 166 0.17 -11.97 -13.29
C VAL A 166 0.80 -12.08 -11.90
N GLY A 167 1.47 -11.02 -11.45
CA GLY A 167 2.16 -11.02 -10.16
C GLY A 167 1.23 -11.13 -8.94
N VAL A 168 -0.06 -10.84 -9.08
CA VAL A 168 -1.03 -10.94 -7.96
C VAL A 168 -1.14 -12.36 -7.42
N ILE A 169 -0.77 -13.37 -8.22
CA ILE A 169 -0.73 -14.78 -7.80
C ILE A 169 0.23 -15.02 -6.62
N ASN A 170 1.22 -14.14 -6.44
CA ASN A 170 2.14 -14.21 -5.31
C ASN A 170 1.45 -13.89 -3.96
N ILE A 171 0.33 -13.14 -3.97
CA ILE A 171 -0.37 -12.76 -2.75
C ILE A 171 -1.03 -13.97 -2.04
N PRO A 172 -1.78 -14.85 -2.74
CA PRO A 172 -2.20 -16.13 -2.17
C PRO A 172 -1.04 -16.96 -1.62
N ILE A 173 0.10 -16.99 -2.33
CA ILE A 173 1.28 -17.73 -1.88
C ILE A 173 1.79 -17.19 -0.54
N ILE A 174 1.92 -15.88 -0.38
CA ILE A 174 2.32 -15.26 0.90
C ILE A 174 1.32 -15.57 2.01
N LYS A 175 0.01 -15.44 1.71
CA LYS A 175 -1.05 -15.62 2.71
C LYS A 175 -1.05 -17.05 3.25
N TYR A 176 -1.13 -18.03 2.35
CA TYR A 176 -1.26 -19.44 2.70
C TYR A 176 0.08 -20.15 2.90
N SER A 177 1.22 -19.45 2.78
CA SER A 177 2.55 -20.04 3.00
C SER A 177 2.69 -20.75 4.34
N VAL A 178 2.07 -20.21 5.40
CA VAL A 178 2.11 -20.81 6.75
C VAL A 178 1.34 -22.12 6.80
N GLU A 179 0.16 -22.17 6.17
CA GLU A 179 -0.71 -23.35 6.16
C GLU A 179 -0.16 -24.45 5.26
N TRP A 180 0.39 -24.07 4.09
CA TRP A 180 0.90 -25.01 3.11
C TRP A 180 2.27 -25.59 3.48
N TRP A 181 3.13 -24.82 4.15
CA TRP A 181 4.52 -25.21 4.42
C TRP A 181 4.94 -25.19 5.89
N ASN A 182 4.02 -24.97 6.84
CA ASN A 182 4.32 -24.94 8.28
C ASN A 182 5.54 -24.07 8.62
N THR A 183 5.58 -22.85 8.08
CA THR A 183 6.72 -21.94 8.26
C THR A 183 6.86 -21.47 9.71
N LEU A 184 8.00 -20.88 10.08
CA LEU A 184 8.24 -20.32 11.43
C LEU A 184 7.22 -19.22 11.83
N HIS A 185 6.56 -18.63 10.84
CA HIS A 185 5.65 -17.51 11.05
C HIS A 185 4.33 -17.95 11.66
N GLN A 186 3.81 -17.10 12.56
CA GLN A 186 2.48 -17.28 13.12
C GLN A 186 1.38 -17.05 12.07
N GLY A 187 0.20 -17.62 12.34
CA GLY A 187 -1.03 -17.39 11.57
C GLY A 187 -1.49 -15.92 11.63
N ALA A 188 -2.56 -15.61 10.92
CA ALA A 188 -3.06 -14.24 10.80
C ALA A 188 -3.56 -13.69 12.16
N THR A 189 -3.08 -12.50 12.56
CA THR A 189 -3.53 -11.81 13.78
C THR A 189 -4.97 -11.29 13.68
N PHE A 190 -5.40 -10.92 12.46
CA PHE A 190 -6.78 -10.54 12.16
C PHE A 190 -7.38 -11.53 11.16
N THR A 191 -8.56 -12.05 11.50
CA THR A 191 -9.42 -12.79 10.58
C THR A 191 -10.73 -12.02 10.40
N LEU A 192 -11.41 -12.23 9.27
CA LEU A 192 -12.67 -11.52 8.98
C LEU A 192 -13.86 -12.12 9.77
N THR A 193 -13.71 -13.34 10.26
CA THR A 193 -14.80 -14.16 10.79
C THR A 193 -14.71 -14.41 12.29
N GLU A 194 -13.61 -14.06 12.93
CA GLU A 194 -13.36 -14.38 14.33
C GLU A 194 -12.79 -13.18 15.08
N LYS A 195 -13.02 -13.15 16.39
CA LYS A 195 -12.40 -12.17 17.28
C LYS A 195 -10.89 -12.42 17.32
N PRO A 196 -10.03 -11.38 17.32
CA PRO A 196 -8.60 -11.56 17.51
C PRO A 196 -8.32 -12.39 18.76
N ALA A 197 -7.44 -13.39 18.65
CA ALA A 197 -7.05 -14.28 19.76
C ALA A 197 -6.27 -13.56 20.89
N MET A 198 -5.95 -12.29 20.67
CA MET A 198 -5.13 -11.43 21.52
C MET A 198 -6.00 -10.56 22.44
N PRO A 199 -5.52 -10.15 23.63
CA PRO A 199 -6.20 -9.16 24.49
C PRO A 199 -6.40 -7.81 23.80
N ALA A 200 -7.45 -7.08 24.20
CA ALA A 200 -7.81 -5.79 23.58
C ALA A 200 -6.69 -4.75 23.68
N GLU A 201 -5.96 -4.78 24.79
CA GLU A 201 -4.80 -3.93 25.08
C GLU A 201 -3.67 -4.11 24.06
N MET A 202 -3.64 -5.24 23.36
CA MET A 202 -2.62 -5.55 22.37
C MET A 202 -3.14 -5.43 20.92
N TRP A 203 -4.37 -5.82 20.60
CA TRP A 203 -4.87 -5.74 19.20
C TRP A 203 -5.50 -4.39 18.83
N LEU A 204 -6.03 -3.61 19.77
CA LEU A 204 -6.55 -2.27 19.48
C LEU A 204 -5.47 -1.31 18.96
N PRO A 205 -4.28 -1.17 19.61
CA PRO A 205 -3.21 -0.35 19.03
C PRO A 205 -2.79 -0.87 17.65
N LEU A 206 -2.81 -2.18 17.42
CA LEU A 206 -2.52 -2.75 16.11
C LEU A 206 -3.55 -2.32 15.06
N LEU A 207 -4.86 -2.37 15.38
CA LEU A 207 -5.91 -1.89 14.49
C LEU A 207 -5.72 -0.41 14.13
N LEU A 208 -5.37 0.44 15.11
CA LEU A 208 -5.10 1.85 14.87
C LEU A 208 -3.91 2.05 13.92
N THR A 209 -2.81 1.33 14.13
CA THR A 209 -1.65 1.40 13.22
C THR A 209 -1.98 0.89 11.82
N VAL A 210 -2.75 -0.20 11.69
CA VAL A 210 -3.23 -0.68 10.39
C VAL A 210 -4.03 0.40 9.67
N LEU A 211 -5.11 0.90 10.29
CA LEU A 211 -5.94 1.95 9.69
C LEU A 211 -5.14 3.21 9.37
N GLY A 212 -4.23 3.60 10.26
CA GLY A 212 -3.32 4.73 10.06
C GLY A 212 -2.41 4.56 8.85
N PHE A 213 -1.85 3.36 8.64
CA PHE A 213 -1.04 3.04 7.46
C PHE A 213 -1.87 3.10 6.16
N TYR A 214 -3.13 2.63 6.17
CA TYR A 214 -4.02 2.78 5.01
C TYR A 214 -4.38 4.24 4.74
N CYS A 215 -4.63 5.06 5.78
CA CYS A 215 -4.83 6.50 5.63
C CYS A 215 -3.57 7.19 5.09
N PHE A 216 -2.38 6.82 5.59
CA PHE A 216 -1.10 7.32 5.11
C PHE A 216 -0.91 6.98 3.63
N PHE A 217 -1.13 5.72 3.25
CA PHE A 217 -1.08 5.29 1.86
C PHE A 217 -2.05 6.08 0.99
N GLY A 218 -3.30 6.25 1.43
CA GLY A 218 -4.30 7.06 0.73
C GLY A 218 -3.83 8.50 0.51
N ALA A 219 -3.32 9.16 1.54
CA ALA A 219 -2.79 10.53 1.45
C ALA A 219 -1.62 10.62 0.46
N VAL A 220 -0.62 9.73 0.58
CA VAL A 220 0.56 9.69 -0.29
C VAL A 220 0.18 9.36 -1.73
N LEU A 221 -0.70 8.39 -1.94
CA LEU A 221 -1.18 8.00 -3.26
C LEU A 221 -1.90 9.17 -3.93
N LEU A 222 -2.85 9.81 -3.24
CA LEU A 222 -3.58 10.95 -3.78
C LEU A 222 -2.62 12.10 -4.11
N LEU A 223 -1.65 12.40 -3.25
CA LEU A 223 -0.65 13.43 -3.52
C LEU A 223 0.13 13.13 -4.81
N ARG A 224 0.65 11.89 -4.94
CA ARG A 224 1.42 11.46 -6.13
C ARG A 224 0.57 11.49 -7.39
N MET A 225 -0.66 10.96 -7.33
CA MET A 225 -1.59 10.96 -8.45
C MET A 225 -1.99 12.36 -8.88
N ARG A 226 -2.20 13.29 -7.95
CA ARG A 226 -2.50 14.71 -8.26
C ARG A 226 -1.39 15.34 -9.07
N LEU A 227 -0.14 15.17 -8.62
CA LEU A 227 1.04 15.68 -9.32
C LEU A 227 1.16 15.06 -10.72
N GLU A 228 0.95 13.75 -10.83
CA GLU A 228 1.03 13.04 -12.11
C GLU A 228 -0.09 13.47 -13.06
N VAL A 229 -1.31 13.66 -12.57
CA VAL A 229 -2.42 14.20 -13.37
C VAL A 229 -2.10 15.58 -13.91
N LEU A 230 -1.57 16.51 -13.09
CA LEU A 230 -1.19 17.84 -13.55
C LEU A 230 -0.12 17.77 -14.65
N LYS A 231 0.88 16.90 -14.51
CA LYS A 231 1.91 16.69 -15.54
C LYS A 231 1.30 16.17 -16.85
N ARG A 232 0.45 15.15 -16.76
CA ARG A 232 -0.18 14.50 -17.93
C ARG A 232 -1.15 15.42 -18.66
N GLU A 233 -1.83 16.30 -17.92
CA GLU A 233 -2.85 17.23 -18.41
C GLU A 233 -2.33 18.68 -18.53
N ALA A 234 -1.01 18.91 -18.53
CA ALA A 234 -0.41 20.25 -18.47
C ALA A 234 -0.88 21.23 -19.57
N ARG A 235 -1.31 20.69 -20.72
CA ARG A 235 -1.84 21.49 -21.84
C ARG A 235 -3.33 21.81 -21.70
N ALA A 236 -4.06 21.14 -20.80
CA ALA A 236 -5.47 21.35 -20.59
C ALA A 236 -5.73 22.71 -19.93
N SER A 237 -6.78 23.40 -20.38
CA SER A 237 -7.15 24.73 -19.90
C SER A 237 -7.39 24.77 -18.39
N TRP A 238 -8.01 23.71 -17.84
CA TRP A 238 -8.29 23.61 -16.40
C TRP A 238 -7.02 23.53 -15.55
N VAL A 239 -5.96 22.86 -16.05
CA VAL A 239 -4.67 22.79 -15.35
C VAL A 239 -3.98 24.14 -15.36
N LYS A 240 -3.96 24.83 -16.51
CA LYS A 240 -3.37 26.17 -16.62
C LYS A 240 -4.04 27.15 -15.65
N ALA A 241 -5.37 27.12 -15.58
CA ALA A 241 -6.13 27.94 -14.64
C ALA A 241 -5.81 27.60 -13.18
N GLU A 242 -5.74 26.31 -12.83
CA GLU A 242 -5.41 25.87 -11.46
C GLU A 242 -4.00 26.33 -11.02
N VAL A 243 -3.02 26.20 -11.91
CA VAL A 243 -1.64 26.65 -11.65
C VAL A 243 -1.59 28.16 -11.47
N GLN A 244 -2.27 28.92 -12.32
CA GLN A 244 -2.36 30.37 -12.21
C GLN A 244 -2.98 30.80 -10.88
N ASN A 245 -4.12 30.21 -10.50
CA ASN A 245 -4.78 30.48 -9.22
C ASN A 245 -3.87 30.18 -8.02
N SER A 246 -3.10 29.09 -8.09
CA SER A 246 -2.16 28.71 -7.03
C SER A 246 -0.99 29.69 -6.91
N LEU A 247 -0.49 30.23 -8.03
CA LEU A 247 0.54 31.26 -8.03
C LEU A 247 0.03 32.59 -7.48
N GLU A 248 -1.22 32.93 -7.74
CA GLU A 248 -1.87 34.13 -7.21
C GLU A 248 -2.12 34.01 -5.70
N ALA A 249 -2.59 32.86 -5.21
CA ALA A 249 -2.80 32.62 -3.79
C ALA A 249 -1.50 32.58 -2.95
N ALA A 250 -0.36 32.36 -3.61
CA ALA A 250 0.96 32.32 -2.96
C ALA A 250 1.67 33.67 -2.90
N ARG A 251 1.12 34.72 -3.54
CA ARG A 251 1.60 36.10 -3.48
C ARG A 251 0.92 36.85 -2.35
#